data_AF-A0A927AEM1-F1
#
_entry.id   AF-A0A927AEM1-F1
#
_cell.length_a   1.000
_cell.length_b   1.000
_cell.length_c   1.000
_cell.angle_alpha   90.00
_cell.angle_beta   90.00
_cell.angle_gamma   90.00
#
_symmetry.space_group_name_H-M   'P 1'
#
loop_
_entity.id
_entity.type
_entity.pdbx_description
1 polymer ?
#
loop_
_entity_poly.entity_id
_entity_poly.type
_entity_poly.pdbx_seq_one_letter_code
_entity_poly.pdbx_strand_id
1 'polypeptide(L)'
;MFVIPRVSKFFTVSVSSTNVVASEATVVIASESFADFALLQSLFHQLWTFSYQSSLETRGRYTPSDCFETFPFPTPDPSDLSTQFPTLNAIGETYYTHRQAVMRNRQEGLTKTYNRFHDPNETANDIQKLRELHIEMDREVANAYGWQDLDLGHDFHTTKQGIRFTISETARREVLDRLLELNHQRYAEEVAQGLHDKKKAKGKGQKAKGKAQPSKVDSEKPMQGSLF
;
A
#
# COMPACT_ATOMS: atom_id res chain seq x y z
N MET A 1 -4.59 2.42 -13.58
CA MET A 1 -4.17 2.92 -12.23
C MET A 1 -4.80 2.09 -11.11
N PHE A 2 -4.09 1.90 -9.99
CA PHE A 2 -4.60 1.22 -8.79
C PHE A 2 -4.95 2.22 -7.67
N VAL A 3 -5.81 1.79 -6.75
CA VAL A 3 -6.24 2.54 -5.58
C VAL A 3 -6.23 1.69 -4.30
N ILE A 4 -5.90 2.32 -3.17
CA ILE A 4 -5.88 1.73 -1.82
C ILE A 4 -6.60 2.70 -0.85
N PRO A 5 -7.54 2.24 0.00
CA PRO A 5 -8.19 3.11 0.98
C PRO A 5 -7.21 3.56 2.07
N ARG A 6 -7.14 4.87 2.37
CA ARG A 6 -6.26 5.40 3.42
C ARG A 6 -6.58 4.84 4.80
N VAL A 7 -7.85 4.65 5.14
CA VAL A 7 -8.27 4.15 6.46
C VAL A 7 -9.12 2.90 6.27
N SER A 8 -8.66 1.76 6.77
CA SER A 8 -9.34 0.48 6.57
C SER A 8 -8.94 -0.57 7.61
N LYS A 9 -9.75 -1.63 7.70
CA LYS A 9 -9.39 -2.91 8.34
C LYS A 9 -8.43 -3.72 7.46
N PHE A 10 -8.55 -3.56 6.15
CA PHE A 10 -7.81 -4.28 5.11
C PHE A 10 -7.36 -3.30 4.01
N PHE A 11 -6.06 -3.20 3.75
CA PHE A 11 -5.51 -2.34 2.69
C PHE A 11 -5.56 -3.04 1.33
N THR A 12 -6.77 -3.22 0.82
CA THR A 12 -7.03 -4.00 -0.40
C THR A 12 -6.85 -3.16 -1.65
N VAL A 13 -5.92 -3.54 -2.52
CA VAL A 13 -5.67 -2.88 -3.80
C VAL A 13 -6.83 -3.14 -4.76
N SER A 14 -7.23 -2.16 -5.57
CA SER A 14 -8.22 -2.33 -6.66
C SER A 14 -7.86 -1.44 -7.86
N VAL A 15 -8.32 -1.78 -9.06
CA VAL A 15 -8.20 -0.88 -10.23
C VAL A 15 -9.26 0.23 -10.13
N SER A 16 -8.91 1.45 -10.51
CA SER A 16 -9.85 2.52 -10.83
C SER A 16 -9.64 3.00 -12.26
N SER A 17 -10.72 3.43 -12.91
CA SER A 17 -10.62 4.23 -14.13
C SER A 17 -9.96 5.58 -13.84
N THR A 18 -9.18 6.10 -14.79
CA THR A 18 -8.44 7.36 -14.70
C THR A 18 -9.32 8.61 -14.83
N ASN A 19 -10.58 8.46 -15.26
CA ASN A 19 -11.58 9.54 -15.28
C ASN A 19 -12.33 9.73 -13.95
N VAL A 20 -11.97 8.99 -12.89
CA VAL A 20 -12.58 9.12 -11.55
C VAL A 20 -11.73 10.05 -10.68
N VAL A 21 -12.34 11.10 -10.14
CA VAL A 21 -11.70 11.99 -9.16
C VAL A 21 -11.61 11.27 -7.81
N ALA A 22 -10.39 10.86 -7.42
CA ALA A 22 -10.13 10.28 -6.11
C ALA A 22 -10.18 11.35 -5.00
N SER A 23 -10.83 11.04 -3.88
CA SER A 23 -10.77 11.84 -2.65
C SER A 23 -9.43 11.67 -1.93
N GLU A 24 -9.03 12.59 -1.05
CA GLU A 24 -7.77 12.48 -0.28
C GLU A 24 -7.64 11.17 0.51
N ALA A 25 -8.77 10.60 0.93
CA ALA A 25 -8.88 9.33 1.65
C ALA A 25 -8.57 8.09 0.77
N THR A 26 -8.15 8.29 -0.48
CA THR A 26 -7.79 7.25 -1.44
C THR A 26 -6.33 7.47 -1.88
N VAL A 27 -5.46 6.51 -1.59
CA VAL A 27 -4.11 6.47 -2.18
C VAL A 27 -4.24 5.98 -3.61
N VAL A 28 -3.60 6.68 -4.55
CA VAL A 28 -3.54 6.30 -5.97
C VAL A 28 -2.13 5.83 -6.29
N ILE A 29 -1.99 4.66 -6.89
CA ILE A 29 -0.73 4.12 -7.42
C ILE A 29 -0.83 4.17 -8.95
N ALA A 30 0.08 4.93 -9.57
CA ALA A 30 0.07 5.23 -11.00
C ALA A 30 0.68 4.11 -11.86
N SER A 31 0.22 2.87 -11.67
CA SER A 31 0.61 1.70 -12.47
C SER A 31 -0.62 0.97 -13.04
N GLU A 32 -0.37 0.16 -14.06
CA GLU A 32 -1.31 -0.78 -14.66
C GLU A 32 -0.75 -2.22 -14.69
N SER A 33 0.47 -2.42 -14.20
CA SER A 33 1.13 -3.73 -14.09
C SER A 33 0.46 -4.57 -13.00
N PHE A 34 0.11 -5.82 -13.32
CA PHE A 34 -0.42 -6.73 -12.30
C PHE A 34 0.66 -7.30 -11.37
N ALA A 35 1.95 -7.13 -11.70
CA ALA A 35 3.04 -7.41 -10.75
C ALA A 35 3.04 -6.41 -9.59
N ASP A 36 2.84 -5.10 -9.85
CA ASP A 36 2.64 -4.09 -8.79
C ASP A 36 1.41 -4.42 -7.94
N PHE A 37 0.30 -4.79 -8.58
CA PHE A 37 -0.90 -5.22 -7.87
C PHE A 37 -0.64 -6.43 -6.97
N ALA A 38 0.03 -7.47 -7.48
CA ALA A 38 0.31 -8.69 -6.73
C ALA A 38 1.20 -8.40 -5.52
N LEU A 39 2.28 -7.65 -5.73
CA LEU A 39 3.21 -7.23 -4.68
C LEU A 39 2.48 -6.42 -3.59
N LEU A 40 1.69 -5.41 -3.96
CA LEU A 40 0.94 -4.57 -3.01
C LEU A 40 -0.27 -5.26 -2.37
N GLN A 41 -0.79 -6.34 -2.97
CA GLN A 41 -1.90 -7.13 -2.44
C GLN A 41 -1.43 -8.33 -1.59
N SER A 42 -0.13 -8.66 -1.63
CA SER A 42 0.49 -9.77 -0.89
C SER A 42 0.47 -9.59 0.63
N LEU A 43 0.69 -10.70 1.34
CA LEU A 43 0.93 -10.68 2.78
C LEU A 43 2.27 -10.01 3.13
N PHE A 44 3.26 -9.99 2.24
CA PHE A 44 4.54 -9.30 2.44
C PHE A 44 4.32 -7.80 2.62
N HIS A 45 3.63 -7.17 1.66
CA HIS A 45 3.30 -5.75 1.73
C HIS A 45 2.30 -5.44 2.86
N GLN A 46 1.36 -6.34 3.13
CA GLN A 46 0.43 -6.19 4.24
C GLN A 46 1.13 -6.24 5.61
N LEU A 47 2.15 -7.07 5.79
CA LEU A 47 2.95 -7.14 7.02
C LEU A 47 3.79 -5.87 7.22
N TRP A 48 4.47 -5.41 6.17
CA TRP A 48 5.20 -4.13 6.20
C TRP A 48 4.24 -2.99 6.56
N THR A 49 3.15 -2.85 5.80
CA THR A 49 2.10 -1.85 6.03
C THR A 49 1.56 -1.92 7.46
N PHE A 50 1.22 -3.10 7.99
CA PHE A 50 0.70 -3.21 9.36
C PHE A 50 1.73 -2.89 10.46
N SER A 51 3.02 -2.91 10.14
CA SER A 51 4.12 -2.58 11.06
C SER A 51 4.45 -1.08 11.08
N TYR A 52 4.36 -0.40 9.93
CA TYR A 52 4.77 1.02 9.77
C TYR A 52 3.62 2.01 9.51
N GLN A 53 2.37 1.55 9.37
CA GLN A 53 1.18 2.40 9.30
C GLN A 53 1.04 3.36 10.49
N SER A 54 0.32 4.47 10.24
CA SER A 54 -0.26 5.27 11.31
C SER A 54 -1.63 4.70 11.76
N SER A 55 -2.25 5.27 12.79
CA SER A 55 -3.59 4.88 13.26
C SER A 55 -4.52 6.09 13.33
N LEU A 56 -5.77 5.91 12.89
CA LEU A 56 -6.88 6.82 13.20
C LEU A 56 -7.76 6.15 14.25
N GLU A 57 -7.67 6.63 15.50
CA GLU A 57 -8.26 5.97 16.67
C GLU A 57 -7.76 4.52 16.79
N THR A 58 -8.65 3.54 16.56
CA THR A 58 -8.38 2.09 16.56
C THR A 58 -8.21 1.49 15.16
N ARG A 59 -8.35 2.29 14.10
CA ARG A 59 -8.30 1.85 12.70
C ARG A 59 -6.94 2.14 12.08
N GLY A 60 -6.43 1.20 11.29
CA GLY A 60 -5.19 1.37 10.55
C GLY A 60 -5.30 2.49 9.51
N ARG A 61 -4.23 3.26 9.35
CA ARG A 61 -4.11 4.32 8.35
C ARG A 61 -2.84 4.14 7.50
N TYR A 62 -3.04 3.88 6.22
CA TYR A 62 -1.99 3.81 5.21
C TYR A 62 -1.39 5.20 4.96
N THR A 63 -0.14 5.41 5.35
CA THR A 63 0.64 6.59 4.96
C THR A 63 1.57 6.21 3.81
N PRO A 64 1.50 6.83 2.62
CA PRO A 64 2.39 6.48 1.51
C PRO A 64 3.89 6.58 1.86
N SER A 65 4.29 7.62 2.60
CA SER A 65 5.67 7.82 3.08
C SER A 65 6.19 6.71 3.99
N ASP A 66 5.30 6.03 4.71
CA ASP A 66 5.67 5.09 5.78
C ASP A 66 5.42 3.63 5.36
N CYS A 67 4.50 3.42 4.41
CA CYS A 67 4.04 2.11 3.95
C CYS A 67 4.43 1.76 2.50
N PHE A 68 4.68 2.74 1.62
CA PHE A 68 5.01 2.51 0.20
C PHE A 68 6.41 3.02 -0.17
N GLU A 69 6.72 4.28 0.15
CA GLU A 69 8.02 4.91 -0.18
C GLU A 69 9.20 4.25 0.57
N THR A 70 8.92 3.55 1.67
CA THR A 70 9.87 2.72 2.43
C THR A 70 9.83 1.24 2.08
N PHE A 71 8.82 0.77 1.33
CA PHE A 71 8.67 -0.66 1.07
C PHE A 71 9.81 -1.14 0.15
N PRO A 72 10.63 -2.12 0.57
CA PRO A 72 11.79 -2.54 -0.19
C PRO A 72 11.34 -3.46 -1.32
N PHE A 73 11.34 -2.95 -2.55
CA PHE A 73 10.98 -3.72 -3.74
C PHE A 73 11.99 -4.86 -4.02
N PRO A 74 11.56 -5.97 -4.64
CA PRO A 74 12.41 -7.15 -4.91
C PRO A 74 13.58 -6.86 -5.86
N THR A 75 13.49 -5.77 -6.64
CA THR A 75 14.52 -5.31 -7.59
C THR A 75 14.99 -3.90 -7.20
N PRO A 76 16.26 -3.50 -7.49
CA PRO A 76 16.70 -2.12 -7.34
C PRO A 76 16.00 -1.13 -8.29
N ASP A 77 15.48 -1.63 -9.42
CA ASP A 77 14.74 -0.83 -10.42
C ASP A 77 13.31 -1.39 -10.59
N PRO A 78 12.33 -0.91 -9.81
CA PRO A 78 10.95 -1.36 -9.90
C PRO A 78 10.16 -0.73 -11.07
N SER A 79 10.81 -0.05 -12.02
CA SER A 79 10.10 0.67 -13.10
C SER A 79 9.30 -0.22 -14.07
N ASP A 80 9.68 -1.49 -14.22
CA ASP A 80 8.91 -2.51 -14.93
C ASP A 80 8.97 -3.88 -14.24
N LEU A 81 8.17 -4.05 -13.18
CA LEU A 81 8.00 -5.34 -12.52
C LEU A 81 7.31 -6.39 -13.42
N SER A 82 6.55 -5.95 -14.43
CA SER A 82 5.81 -6.81 -15.36
C SER A 82 6.74 -7.64 -16.24
N THR A 83 7.77 -7.02 -16.80
CA THR A 83 8.78 -7.71 -17.63
C THR A 83 9.80 -8.46 -16.77
N GLN A 84 10.14 -7.95 -15.58
CA GLN A 84 11.05 -8.63 -14.65
C GLN A 84 10.44 -9.88 -14.01
N PHE A 85 9.14 -9.85 -13.67
CA PHE A 85 8.43 -10.92 -12.96
C PHE A 85 7.12 -11.30 -13.68
N PRO A 86 7.17 -11.90 -14.89
CA PRO A 86 5.98 -12.16 -15.70
C PRO A 86 5.02 -13.18 -15.07
N THR A 87 5.51 -14.12 -14.26
CA THR A 87 4.70 -15.05 -13.48
C THR A 87 3.91 -14.33 -12.38
N LEU A 88 4.57 -13.45 -11.63
CA LEU A 88 3.95 -12.57 -10.62
C LEU A 88 2.87 -11.67 -11.24
N ASN A 89 3.11 -11.14 -12.45
CA ASN A 89 2.10 -10.39 -13.20
C ASN A 89 0.87 -11.26 -13.54
N ALA A 90 1.08 -12.47 -14.07
CA ALA A 90 -0.01 -13.37 -14.47
C ALA A 90 -0.86 -13.86 -13.29
N ILE A 91 -0.25 -14.19 -12.15
CA ILE A 91 -1.02 -14.56 -10.94
C ILE A 91 -1.74 -13.35 -10.33
N GLY A 92 -1.15 -12.15 -10.39
CA GLY A 92 -1.80 -10.90 -9.99
C GLY A 92 -3.09 -10.62 -10.76
N GLU A 93 -3.04 -10.75 -12.08
CA GLU A 93 -4.22 -10.59 -12.95
C GLU A 93 -5.27 -11.67 -12.69
N THR A 94 -4.83 -12.92 -12.50
CA THR A 94 -5.71 -14.07 -12.21
C THR A 94 -6.43 -13.91 -10.88
N TYR A 95 -5.70 -13.57 -9.80
CA TYR A 95 -6.26 -13.27 -8.48
C TYR A 95 -7.25 -12.11 -8.56
N TYR A 96 -6.87 -11.00 -9.20
CA TYR A 96 -7.73 -9.83 -9.34
C TYR A 96 -9.02 -10.15 -10.09
N THR A 97 -8.92 -10.83 -11.22
CA THR A 97 -10.06 -11.20 -12.08
C THR A 97 -11.00 -12.15 -11.35
N HIS A 98 -10.48 -13.17 -10.66
CA HIS A 98 -11.28 -14.08 -9.83
C HIS A 98 -11.97 -13.34 -8.68
N ARG A 99 -11.26 -12.47 -7.95
CA ARG A 99 -11.84 -11.64 -6.88
C ARG A 99 -12.98 -10.74 -7.40
N GLN A 100 -12.83 -10.17 -8.59
CA GLN A 100 -13.89 -9.36 -9.23
C GLN A 100 -15.05 -10.22 -9.78
N ALA A 101 -14.85 -11.49 -10.12
CA ALA A 101 -15.94 -12.42 -10.40
C ALA A 101 -16.72 -12.75 -9.12
N VAL A 102 -16.04 -13.11 -8.04
CA VAL A 102 -16.61 -13.35 -6.68
C VAL A 102 -17.48 -12.17 -6.24
N MET A 103 -16.94 -10.94 -6.30
CA MET A 103 -17.63 -9.71 -5.91
C MET A 103 -18.90 -9.45 -6.74
N ARG A 104 -18.84 -9.61 -8.07
CA ARG A 104 -20.00 -9.43 -8.95
C ARG A 104 -21.06 -10.50 -8.73
N ASN A 105 -20.65 -11.77 -8.66
CA ASN A 105 -21.57 -12.91 -8.52
C ASN A 105 -22.32 -12.91 -7.19
N ARG A 106 -21.70 -12.46 -6.08
CA ARG A 106 -22.38 -12.29 -4.78
C ARG A 106 -23.07 -10.93 -4.59
N GLN A 107 -22.87 -9.96 -5.48
CA GLN A 107 -23.22 -8.55 -5.25
C GLN A 107 -22.59 -7.98 -3.96
N GLU A 108 -21.30 -8.28 -3.76
CA GLU A 108 -20.56 -7.95 -2.54
C GLU A 108 -19.37 -7.02 -2.81
N GLY A 109 -19.24 -5.98 -1.97
CA GLY A 109 -18.02 -5.15 -1.92
C GLY A 109 -16.88 -5.83 -1.16
N LEU A 110 -15.67 -5.29 -1.34
CA LEU A 110 -14.41 -5.81 -0.76
C LEU A 110 -14.52 -6.21 0.72
N THR A 111 -15.15 -5.38 1.56
CA THR A 111 -15.29 -5.64 3.00
C THR A 111 -16.03 -6.94 3.32
N LYS A 112 -17.08 -7.30 2.55
CA LYS A 112 -17.78 -8.59 2.71
C LYS A 112 -16.91 -9.73 2.20
N THR A 113 -16.32 -9.57 1.01
CA THR A 113 -15.43 -10.55 0.38
C THR A 113 -14.23 -10.92 1.26
N TYR A 114 -13.59 -9.94 1.90
CA TYR A 114 -12.45 -10.19 2.80
C TYR A 114 -12.88 -10.66 4.21
N ASN A 115 -14.07 -10.30 4.70
CA ASN A 115 -14.62 -10.96 5.89
C ASN A 115 -14.84 -12.46 5.64
N ARG A 116 -15.40 -12.85 4.48
CA ARG A 116 -15.50 -14.25 4.03
C ARG A 116 -14.13 -14.91 3.89
N PHE A 117 -13.20 -14.27 3.18
CA PHE A 117 -11.82 -14.77 2.98
C PHE A 117 -11.14 -15.17 4.30
N HIS A 118 -11.34 -14.39 5.37
CA HIS A 118 -10.75 -14.67 6.68
C HIS A 118 -11.64 -15.49 7.66
N ASP A 119 -12.84 -15.95 7.25
CA ASP A 119 -13.70 -16.81 8.08
C ASP A 119 -13.33 -18.30 7.90
N PRO A 120 -12.89 -19.02 8.95
CA PRO A 120 -12.56 -20.45 8.85
C PRO A 120 -13.76 -21.36 8.53
N ASN A 121 -14.99 -20.86 8.68
CA ASN A 121 -16.21 -21.62 8.39
C ASN A 121 -16.73 -21.37 6.96
N GLU A 122 -16.15 -20.44 6.22
CA GLU A 122 -16.54 -20.16 4.83
C GLU A 122 -15.92 -21.19 3.89
N THR A 123 -16.75 -22.12 3.42
CA THR A 123 -16.36 -23.26 2.58
C THR A 123 -16.76 -23.10 1.11
N ALA A 124 -17.32 -21.97 0.69
CA ALA A 124 -17.71 -21.79 -0.72
C ALA A 124 -16.49 -21.86 -1.66
N ASN A 125 -16.58 -22.70 -2.71
CA ASN A 125 -15.48 -23.04 -3.61
C ASN A 125 -14.77 -21.83 -4.23
N ASP A 126 -15.48 -20.72 -4.46
CA ASP A 126 -14.90 -19.51 -5.04
C ASP A 126 -14.17 -18.63 -4.00
N ILE A 127 -14.52 -18.72 -2.71
CA ILE A 127 -13.70 -18.18 -1.62
C ILE A 127 -12.49 -19.08 -1.36
N GLN A 128 -12.66 -20.41 -1.42
CA GLN A 128 -11.52 -21.35 -1.36
C GLN A 128 -10.52 -21.07 -2.48
N LYS A 129 -10.99 -20.93 -3.74
CA LYS A 129 -10.11 -20.58 -4.86
C LYS A 129 -9.47 -19.20 -4.72
N LEU A 130 -10.15 -18.23 -4.08
CA LEU A 130 -9.56 -16.93 -3.78
C LEU A 130 -8.40 -17.06 -2.76
N ARG A 131 -8.50 -17.98 -1.79
CA ARG A 131 -7.40 -18.30 -0.85
C ARG A 131 -6.24 -19.00 -1.58
N GLU A 132 -6.50 -20.02 -2.39
CA GLU A 132 -5.48 -20.70 -3.20
C GLU A 132 -4.66 -19.71 -4.06
N LEU A 133 -5.35 -18.82 -4.79
CA LEU A 133 -4.70 -17.82 -5.63
C LEU A 133 -3.90 -16.80 -4.80
N HIS A 134 -4.23 -16.59 -3.53
CA HIS A 134 -3.43 -15.77 -2.61
C HIS A 134 -2.14 -16.49 -2.18
N ILE A 135 -2.22 -17.78 -1.87
CA ILE A 135 -1.04 -18.63 -1.57
C ILE A 135 -0.08 -18.62 -2.76
N GLU A 136 -0.62 -18.80 -3.97
CA GLU A 136 0.12 -18.80 -5.23
C GLU A 136 0.78 -17.43 -5.49
N MET A 137 0.04 -16.34 -5.28
CA MET A 137 0.55 -14.97 -5.41
C MET A 137 1.66 -14.64 -4.38
N ASP A 138 1.49 -15.02 -3.11
CA ASP A 138 2.52 -14.82 -2.07
C ASP A 138 3.78 -15.66 -2.33
N ARG A 139 3.64 -16.86 -2.94
CA ARG A 139 4.78 -17.67 -3.41
C ARG A 139 5.51 -17.01 -4.57
N GLU A 140 4.80 -16.43 -5.54
CA GLU A 140 5.45 -15.67 -6.61
C GLU A 140 6.11 -14.38 -6.11
N VAL A 141 5.60 -13.76 -5.04
CA VAL A 141 6.31 -12.68 -4.35
C VAL A 141 7.59 -13.20 -3.67
N ALA A 142 7.52 -14.32 -2.94
CA ALA A 142 8.72 -14.95 -2.38
C ALA A 142 9.75 -15.32 -3.46
N ASN A 143 9.29 -15.81 -4.61
CA ASN A 143 10.13 -16.10 -5.79
C ASN A 143 10.80 -14.82 -6.32
N ALA A 144 10.08 -13.71 -6.42
CA ALA A 144 10.61 -12.42 -6.88
C ALA A 144 11.70 -11.85 -5.94
N TYR A 145 11.56 -12.05 -4.61
CA TYR A 145 12.59 -11.70 -3.63
C TYR A 145 13.78 -12.67 -3.56
N GLY A 146 13.68 -13.85 -4.20
CA GLY A 146 14.69 -14.91 -4.07
C GLY A 146 14.65 -15.64 -2.71
N TRP A 147 13.48 -15.69 -2.06
CA TRP A 147 13.26 -16.29 -0.73
C TRP A 147 12.41 -17.57 -0.84
N GLN A 148 12.75 -18.45 -1.78
CA GLN A 148 12.05 -19.73 -2.01
C GLN A 148 12.25 -20.76 -0.89
N ASP A 149 13.11 -20.46 0.08
CA ASP A 149 13.36 -21.24 1.29
C ASP A 149 12.30 -21.04 2.38
N LEU A 150 11.43 -20.04 2.25
CA LEU A 150 10.39 -19.71 3.23
C LEU A 150 9.21 -20.70 3.19
N ASP A 151 9.06 -21.51 4.25
CA ASP A 151 7.76 -22.11 4.55
C ASP A 151 6.80 -21.04 5.10
N LEU A 152 5.99 -20.50 4.20
CA LEU A 152 4.97 -19.50 4.49
C LEU A 152 3.87 -20.04 5.42
N GLY A 153 3.58 -21.36 5.42
CA GLY A 153 2.60 -21.98 6.32
C GLY A 153 1.22 -21.30 6.34
N HIS A 154 0.65 -20.99 5.17
CA HIS A 154 -0.65 -20.32 5.01
C HIS A 154 -1.80 -21.08 5.67
N ASP A 155 -2.44 -20.48 6.69
CA ASP A 155 -3.62 -21.02 7.37
C ASP A 155 -4.36 -19.92 8.18
N PHE A 156 -5.36 -20.29 8.98
CA PHE A 156 -6.11 -19.42 9.89
C PHE A 156 -5.35 -19.11 11.20
N HIS A 157 -4.36 -18.23 11.12
CA HIS A 157 -3.56 -17.83 12.28
C HIS A 157 -4.20 -16.72 13.12
N THR A 158 -3.86 -16.67 14.40
CA THR A 158 -4.28 -15.58 15.30
C THR A 158 -3.46 -14.31 15.04
N THR A 159 -4.14 -13.16 15.00
CA THR A 159 -3.54 -11.82 14.84
C THR A 159 -4.08 -10.84 15.89
N LYS A 160 -3.47 -9.66 16.02
CA LYS A 160 -3.99 -8.55 16.84
C LYS A 160 -5.42 -8.11 16.48
N GLN A 161 -5.94 -8.51 15.31
CA GLN A 161 -7.31 -8.23 14.88
C GLN A 161 -8.25 -9.47 14.93
N GLY A 162 -7.87 -10.52 15.66
CA GLY A 162 -8.52 -11.83 15.68
C GLY A 162 -7.95 -12.81 14.64
N ILE A 163 -8.64 -13.93 14.41
CA ILE A 163 -8.23 -14.96 13.42
C ILE A 163 -8.23 -14.36 12.01
N ARG A 164 -7.23 -14.72 11.20
CA ARG A 164 -7.12 -14.37 9.77
C ARG A 164 -6.55 -15.55 9.01
N PHE A 165 -7.09 -15.83 7.83
CA PHE A 165 -6.30 -16.52 6.79
C PHE A 165 -5.08 -15.65 6.45
N THR A 166 -3.87 -16.14 6.75
CA THR A 166 -2.57 -15.43 6.60
C THR A 166 -1.42 -16.44 6.72
N ILE A 167 -0.17 -15.98 6.82
CA ILE A 167 1.02 -16.85 6.99
C ILE A 167 1.39 -17.10 8.46
N SER A 168 2.16 -18.17 8.69
CA SER A 168 2.54 -18.65 10.03
C SER A 168 3.24 -17.56 10.87
N GLU A 169 3.20 -17.64 12.21
CA GLU A 169 3.88 -16.62 13.02
C GLU A 169 5.40 -16.59 12.78
N THR A 170 6.01 -17.76 12.54
CA THR A 170 7.43 -17.87 12.16
C THR A 170 7.70 -17.15 10.84
N ALA A 171 6.91 -17.44 9.79
CA ALA A 171 7.04 -16.78 8.49
C ALA A 171 6.79 -15.27 8.57
N ARG A 172 5.83 -14.82 9.40
CA ARG A 172 5.55 -13.38 9.61
C ARG A 172 6.73 -12.63 10.24
N ARG A 173 7.51 -13.28 11.11
CA ARG A 173 8.74 -12.71 11.69
C ARG A 173 9.84 -12.66 10.63
N GLU A 174 10.17 -13.81 10.04
CA GLU A 174 11.23 -13.96 9.03
C GLU A 174 11.03 -13.02 7.82
N VAL A 175 9.80 -12.90 7.29
CA VAL A 175 9.48 -11.95 6.20
C VAL A 175 9.69 -10.50 6.62
N LEU A 176 9.31 -10.12 7.84
CA LEU A 176 9.52 -8.75 8.34
C LEU A 176 11.00 -8.45 8.57
N ASP A 177 11.75 -9.41 9.11
CA ASP A 177 13.19 -9.25 9.39
C ASP A 177 13.99 -9.14 8.07
N ARG A 178 13.68 -9.97 7.06
CA ARG A 178 14.29 -9.87 5.71
C ARG A 178 13.91 -8.59 4.97
N LEU A 179 12.65 -8.14 5.06
CA LEU A 179 12.24 -6.85 4.50
C LEU A 179 12.98 -5.70 5.21
N LEU A 180 13.12 -5.72 6.53
CA LEU A 180 13.83 -4.68 7.28
C LEU A 180 15.31 -4.60 6.87
N GLU A 181 16.00 -5.73 6.73
CA GLU A 181 17.38 -5.76 6.27
C GLU A 181 17.52 -5.23 4.83
N LEU A 182 16.63 -5.63 3.92
CA LEU A 182 16.62 -5.13 2.54
C LEU A 182 16.31 -3.62 2.47
N ASN A 183 15.45 -3.10 3.35
CA ASN A 183 15.21 -1.66 3.48
C ASN A 183 16.48 -0.91 3.93
N HIS A 184 17.19 -1.43 4.94
CA HIS A 184 18.46 -0.84 5.37
C HIS A 184 19.54 -0.89 4.26
N GLN A 185 19.62 -1.99 3.51
CA GLN A 185 20.52 -2.10 2.35
C GLN A 185 20.19 -1.05 1.29
N ARG A 186 18.92 -0.95 0.86
CA ARG A 186 18.48 0.04 -0.14
C ARG A 186 18.77 1.48 0.32
N TYR A 187 18.50 1.79 1.60
CA TYR A 187 18.84 3.10 2.17
C TYR A 187 20.35 3.40 2.11
N ALA A 188 21.20 2.41 2.44
CA ALA A 188 22.65 2.56 2.33
C ALA A 188 23.13 2.75 0.89
N GLU A 189 22.53 2.05 -0.08
CA GLU A 189 22.78 2.23 -1.52
C GLU A 189 22.39 3.64 -1.99
N GLU A 190 21.23 4.16 -1.60
CA GLU A 190 20.78 5.52 -1.92
C GLU A 190 21.64 6.61 -1.28
N VAL A 191 22.12 6.39 -0.05
CA VAL A 191 23.06 7.30 0.63
C VAL A 191 24.41 7.30 -0.07
N ALA A 192 24.94 6.14 -0.49
CA ALA A 192 26.17 6.04 -1.27
C ALA A 192 26.06 6.72 -2.65
N GLN A 193 24.87 6.74 -3.24
CA GLN A 193 24.55 7.49 -4.46
C GLN A 193 24.28 9.00 -4.23
N GLY A 194 24.31 9.47 -2.97
CA GLY A 194 24.07 10.88 -2.62
C GLY A 194 22.61 11.34 -2.76
N LEU A 195 21.65 10.42 -2.90
CA LEU A 195 20.25 10.76 -3.17
C LEU A 195 19.55 11.43 -1.97
N HIS A 196 20.01 11.16 -0.74
CA HIS A 196 19.45 11.67 0.51
C HIS A 196 19.89 13.09 0.93
N ASP A 197 20.97 13.64 0.37
CA ASP A 197 21.55 14.92 0.84
C ASP A 197 20.74 16.19 0.44
N LYS A 198 19.61 16.01 -0.28
CA LYS A 198 18.79 17.07 -0.91
C LYS A 198 18.16 18.08 0.08
N LYS A 199 18.35 17.94 1.39
CA LYS A 199 17.85 18.89 2.43
C LYS A 199 18.78 20.06 2.76
N LYS A 200 20.05 20.09 2.32
CA LYS A 200 21.00 21.20 2.64
C LYS A 200 21.02 22.37 1.65
N ALA A 201 20.36 22.26 0.49
CA ALA A 201 20.49 23.22 -0.62
C ALA A 201 19.23 24.09 -0.87
N LYS A 202 18.72 24.79 0.14
CA LYS A 202 17.89 26.00 -0.06
C LYS A 202 18.57 27.20 0.60
N GLY A 203 18.88 28.20 -0.22
CA GLY A 203 19.88 29.23 0.09
C GLY A 203 19.48 30.23 1.19
N LYS A 204 20.50 30.81 1.83
CA LYS A 204 20.37 31.97 2.72
C LYS A 204 19.97 33.22 1.92
N GLY A 205 18.67 33.40 1.68
CA GLY A 205 18.14 34.67 1.17
C GLY A 205 18.49 35.81 2.12
N GLN A 206 19.19 36.84 1.62
CA GLN A 206 19.62 37.98 2.42
C GLN A 206 18.39 38.81 2.85
N LYS A 207 18.22 39.03 4.17
CA LYS A 207 17.16 39.91 4.70
C LYS A 207 17.48 41.38 4.44
N ALA A 208 17.04 41.90 3.29
CA ALA A 208 17.00 43.33 3.05
C ALA A 208 16.05 44.02 4.05
N LYS A 209 16.55 45.03 4.78
CA LYS A 209 15.74 45.82 5.74
C LYS A 209 14.98 46.93 5.01
N GLY A 210 13.80 46.63 4.49
CA GLY A 210 12.84 47.65 4.10
C GLY A 210 12.27 48.37 5.33
N LYS A 211 12.37 49.71 5.39
CA LYS A 211 11.66 50.52 6.39
C LYS A 211 10.20 50.68 5.95
N ALA A 212 9.26 50.57 6.88
CA ALA A 212 7.86 50.91 6.65
C ALA A 212 7.57 52.37 7.07
N GLN A 213 6.74 53.05 6.29
CA GLN A 213 6.03 54.27 6.69
C GLN A 213 4.64 54.27 6.03
N PRO A 214 3.57 54.77 6.69
CA PRO A 214 2.19 54.47 6.29
C PRO A 214 1.58 55.50 5.34
N SER A 215 0.77 55.02 4.40
CA SER A 215 -0.21 55.82 3.65
C SER A 215 -1.58 55.78 4.36
N LYS A 216 -2.23 56.94 4.52
CA LYS A 216 -3.59 57.04 5.06
C LYS A 216 -4.63 56.48 4.09
N VAL A 217 -5.77 56.02 4.63
CA VAL A 217 -7.00 55.74 3.87
C VAL A 217 -8.21 56.24 4.67
N ASP A 218 -8.74 57.38 4.24
CA ASP A 218 -10.15 57.78 4.37
C ASP A 218 -10.71 57.71 2.92
N SER A 219 -11.96 57.38 2.60
CA SER A 219 -13.13 56.80 3.30
C SER A 219 -13.72 55.71 2.36
N GLU A 220 -14.81 54.95 2.58
CA GLU A 220 -15.99 55.09 3.45
C GLU A 220 -16.65 53.70 3.71
N LYS A 221 -17.78 53.66 4.43
CA LYS A 221 -18.56 52.45 4.81
C LYS A 221 -19.96 52.51 4.14
N PRO A 222 -20.82 51.45 4.15
CA PRO A 222 -20.72 50.13 4.79
C PRO A 222 -20.91 48.98 3.72
N MET A 223 -21.44 47.76 3.90
CA MET A 223 -22.19 47.12 5.01
C MET A 223 -22.07 45.56 5.04
N GLN A 224 -23.09 44.90 5.59
CA GLN A 224 -23.21 43.50 6.01
C GLN A 224 -23.65 42.53 4.89
N GLY A 225 -23.28 41.25 5.05
CA GLY A 225 -23.86 40.10 4.35
C GLY A 225 -23.22 38.80 4.88
N SER A 226 -23.97 37.97 5.61
CA SER A 226 -23.43 36.80 6.30
C SER A 226 -23.74 35.48 5.60
N LEU A 227 -22.83 34.51 5.76
CA LEU A 227 -23.07 33.08 5.97
C LEU A 227 -24.48 32.56 5.63
N PHE A 228 -24.56 31.67 4.63
CA PHE A 228 -24.80 30.24 4.85
C PHE A 228 -23.97 29.43 3.85
#